data_AF-A0A7C6Y8I0-F1
#
_entry.id   AF-A0A7C6Y8I0-F1
#
_cell.length_a   1.000
_cell.length_b   1.000
_cell.length_c   1.000
_cell.angle_alpha   90.00
_cell.angle_beta   90.00
_cell.angle_gamma   90.00
#
_symmetry.space_group_name_H-M   'P 1'
#
loop_
_entity.id
_entity.type
_entity.pdbx_description
1 polymer ?
#
loop_
_entity_poly.entity_id
_entity_poly.type
_entity_poly.pdbx_seq_one_letter_code
_entity_poly.pdbx_strand_id
1 'polypeptide(L)' 'MYAWLYRRLPGPTPVRILLVLILLAAVFWLLMEVVFPAIEPYMPYSDVAVS' A
#
# COMPACT_ATOMS: atom_id res chain seq x y z
N MET A 1 -12.34 30.09 5.71
CA MET A 1 -12.87 28.73 5.94
C MET A 1 -11.95 27.60 5.45
N TYR A 2 -10.62 27.77 5.39
CA TYR A 2 -9.66 26.65 5.21
C TYR A 2 -8.58 26.59 6.31
N ALA A 3 -8.56 27.59 7.20
CA ALA A 3 -7.53 27.77 8.22
C ALA A 3 -7.59 26.71 9.33
N TRP A 4 -8.76 26.12 9.59
CA TRP A 4 -8.91 25.09 10.62
C TRP A 4 -8.33 23.74 10.16
N LEU A 5 -8.46 23.43 8.86
CA LEU A 5 -7.93 22.21 8.25
C LEU A 5 -6.39 22.23 8.18
N TYR A 6 -5.79 23.39 7.85
CA TYR A 6 -4.34 23.57 7.83
C TYR A 6 -3.67 23.54 9.22
N ARG A 7 -4.42 23.80 10.29
CA ARG A 7 -3.88 23.90 11.67
C ARG A 7 -3.84 22.57 12.43
N ARG A 8 -4.66 21.58 12.04
CA ARG A 8 -4.78 20.28 12.76
C ARG A 8 -3.75 19.24 12.33
N LEU A 9 -2.90 19.64 11.41
CA LEU A 9 -2.27 18.78 10.47
C LEU A 9 -0.76 18.96 10.75
N PRO A 10 -0.05 17.99 11.36
CA PRO A 10 1.38 18.12 11.66
C PRO A 10 2.17 18.05 10.36
N GLY A 11 3.06 19.01 10.14
CA GLY A 11 3.92 19.10 8.96
C GLY A 11 3.26 19.80 7.75
N PRO A 12 4.07 20.40 6.85
CA PRO A 12 3.58 21.05 5.64
C PRO A 12 2.90 20.02 4.71
N THR A 13 1.90 20.45 3.93
CA THR A 13 1.16 19.63 2.95
C THR A 13 2.03 18.62 2.16
N PRO A 14 3.21 18.99 1.63
CA PRO A 14 4.11 18.03 0.95
C PRO A 14 4.57 16.86 1.83
N VAL A 15 4.80 17.06 3.14
CA VAL A 15 5.24 15.98 4.05
C VAL A 15 4.15 14.93 4.25
N ARG A 16 2.87 15.34 4.26
CA ARG A 16 1.77 14.36 4.29
C ARG A 16 1.65 13.56 3.03
N ILE A 17 1.77 14.24 1.88
CA ILE A 17 1.75 13.57 0.59
C ILE A 17 2.87 12.54 0.53
N LEU A 18 4.08 12.93 0.98
CA LEU A 18 5.21 12.03 1.07
C LEU A 18 4.95 10.83 1.98
N LEU A 19 4.41 11.05 3.19
CA LEU A 19 4.08 9.96 4.12
C LEU A 19 3.02 9.00 3.56
N VAL A 20 1.99 9.51 2.89
CA VAL A 20 0.96 8.70 2.25
C VAL A 20 1.56 7.89 1.10
N LEU A 21 2.43 8.49 0.29
CA LEU A 21 3.14 7.79 -0.79
C LEU A 21 4.03 6.67 -0.26
N ILE A 22 4.78 6.92 0.83
CA ILE A 22 5.61 5.91 1.48
C ILE A 22 4.77 4.76 2.01
N LEU A 23 3.64 5.05 2.67
CA LEU A 23 2.72 4.02 3.15
C LEU A 23 2.14 3.18 2.01
N LEU A 24 1.73 3.82 0.92
CA LEU A 24 1.23 3.13 -0.28
C LEU A 24 2.29 2.22 -0.89
N ALA A 25 3.51 2.71 -1.04
CA ALA A 25 4.63 1.92 -1.55
C ALA A 25 4.95 0.73 -0.64
N ALA A 26 4.96 0.94 0.68
CA ALA A 26 5.20 -0.12 1.66
C ALA A 26 4.10 -1.20 1.62
N VAL A 27 2.83 -0.81 1.52
CA VAL A 27 1.71 -1.75 1.39
C VAL A 27 1.79 -2.52 0.07
N PHE A 28 2.10 -1.84 -1.03
CA PHE A 28 2.27 -2.48 -2.34
C PHE A 28 3.39 -3.52 -2.31
N TRP A 29 4.53 -3.16 -1.73
CA TRP A 29 5.67 -4.06 -1.57
C TRP A 29 5.33 -5.27 -0.67
N LEU A 30 4.68 -5.03 0.47
CA LEU A 30 4.22 -6.09 1.36
C LEU A 30 3.23 -7.04 0.68
N LEU A 31 2.31 -6.49 -0.11
CA LEU A 31 1.37 -7.30 -0.88
C LEU A 31 2.13 -8.22 -1.83
N MET A 32 3.03 -7.65 -2.65
CA MET A 32 3.78 -8.41 -3.67
C MET A 32 4.74 -9.43 -3.09
N GLU A 33 5.49 -9.09 -2.04
CA GLU A 33 6.55 -9.97 -1.51
C GLU A 33 6.06 -10.96 -0.44
N VAL A 34 4.98 -10.63 0.28
CA VAL A 34 4.50 -11.49 1.38
C VAL A 34 3.12 -12.05 1.08
N VAL A 35 2.15 -11.21 0.71
CA VAL A 35 0.76 -11.64 0.62
C VAL A 35 0.51 -12.49 -0.62
N PHE A 36 1.03 -12.11 -1.79
CA PHE A 36 0.90 -12.91 -3.01
C PHE A 36 1.52 -14.31 -2.85
N PRO A 37 2.77 -14.48 -2.39
CA PRO A 37 3.37 -15.80 -2.16
C PRO A 37 2.64 -16.62 -1.08
N ALA A 38 2.10 -15.96 -0.05
CA ALA A 38 1.33 -16.66 0.98
C ALA A 38 -0.04 -17.14 0.48
N ILE A 39 -0.65 -16.45 -0.49
CA ILE A 39 -1.96 -16.79 -1.05
C ILE A 39 -1.84 -17.74 -2.25
N GLU A 40 -0.71 -17.76 -2.95
CA GLU A 40 -0.42 -18.64 -4.10
C GLU A 40 -0.88 -20.11 -3.89
N PRO A 41 -0.61 -20.77 -2.74
CA PRO A 41 -1.03 -22.16 -2.52
C PRO A 41 -2.55 -22.36 -2.38
N TYR A 42 -3.28 -21.28 -2.12
CA TYR A 42 -4.73 -21.29 -1.93
C TYR A 42 -5.48 -20.81 -3.18
N MET A 43 -4.78 -20.37 -4.22
CA MET A 43 -5.42 -19.94 -5.47
C MET A 43 -5.79 -21.18 -6.31
N PRO A 44 -7.08 -21.39 -6.64
CA PRO A 44 -7.54 -22.55 -7.42
C PRO A 44 -7.08 -22.56 -8.89
N TYR A 45 -6.28 -21.57 -9.30
CA TYR A 45 -5.76 -21.42 -10.67
C TYR A 45 -4.25 -21.72 -10.78
N SER A 46 -3.58 -22.12 -9.70
CA SER A 46 -2.16 -22.50 -9.75
C SER A 46 -1.94 -23.84 -10.49
N ASP A 47 -2.99 -24.63 -10.69
CA ASP A 47 -2.99 -25.89 -11.47
C ASP A 47 -3.20 -25.67 -12.98
N VAL A 48 -2.45 -24.75 -13.58
CA VAL A 48 -2.11 -24.81 -15.02
C VAL A 48 -0.62 -25.11 -15.18
N ALA A 49 -0.14 -26.13 -14.47
CA ALA A 49 1.06 -26.83 -14.89
C ALA A 49 0.73 -27.49 -16.24
N VAL A 50 1.17 -26.86 -17.32
CA VAL A 50 1.23 -27.49 -18.64
C VAL A 50 2.03 -28.78 -18.49
N SER A 51 1.35 -29.91 -18.74
CA SER A 51 1.90 -31.27 -18.83
C SER A 51 2.94 -31.40 -19.96
#